data_AF-B1Y2M5-F1
#
_entry.id   AF-B1Y2M5-F1
#
_cell.length_a   1.000
_cell.length_b   1.000
_cell.length_c   1.000
_cell.angle_alpha   90.00
_cell.angle_beta   90.00
_cell.angle_gamma   90.00
#
_symmetry.space_group_name_H-M   'P 1'
#
loop_
_entity.id
_entity.type
_entity.pdbx_description
1 polymer ?
#
loop_
_entity_poly.entity_id
_entity_poly.type
_entity_poly.pdbx_seq_one_letter_code
_entity_poly.pdbx_strand_id
1 'polypeptide(L)'
;MSTPVLTARAVTDLHDNLLANPGWPASVDLIPAEPLWHWIATNHRNNCLLWAEEDLARRTTVSDAEIAKNKRAIDGYNQARNDATERVDEILLIALGLVDPASASSDAPLSTAPATARLNSETAGSMVDRMSIMALKIDAMRKQTQRTDVDDAHRASSQIKLDRLLLQRVDLSTCLDGLLAECVAGRACFKVYRQFKMYNDARFNPALVAERLAARG
;
A
#
# COMPACT_ATOMS: atom_id res chain seq x y z
N MET A 1 -3.78 -3.21 29.41
CA MET A 1 -2.51 -3.46 28.71
C MET A 1 -2.44 -2.42 27.60
N SER A 2 -1.43 -1.55 27.60
CA SER A 2 -1.29 -0.55 26.51
C SER A 2 -1.04 -1.30 25.20
N THR A 3 -2.00 -1.25 24.28
CA THR A 3 -1.81 -1.76 22.93
C THR A 3 -0.63 -1.00 22.32
N PRO A 4 0.48 -1.67 21.96
CA PRO A 4 1.58 -0.97 21.32
C PRO A 4 1.07 -0.39 20.00
N VAL A 5 1.01 0.93 19.96
CA VAL A 5 0.58 1.68 18.78
C VAL A 5 1.66 1.52 17.72
N LEU A 6 1.25 1.14 16.51
CA LEU A 6 2.11 1.13 15.32
C LEU A 6 2.95 2.41 15.27
N THR A 7 4.26 2.29 15.05
CA THR A 7 5.12 3.47 14.84
C THR A 7 5.59 3.53 13.41
N ALA A 8 5.69 4.73 12.86
CA ALA A 8 6.19 4.93 11.52
C ALA A 8 7.61 4.38 11.34
N ARG A 9 8.46 4.47 12.38
CA ARG A 9 9.81 3.89 12.38
C ARG A 9 9.79 2.38 12.15
N ALA A 10 8.94 1.65 12.87
CA ALA A 10 8.86 0.21 12.72
C ALA A 10 8.34 -0.20 11.33
N VAL A 11 7.42 0.59 10.75
CA VAL A 11 6.98 0.42 9.35
C VAL A 11 8.13 0.67 8.37
N THR A 12 8.90 1.76 8.55
CA THR A 12 10.03 2.05 7.66
C THR A 12 11.12 0.99 7.75
N ASP A 13 11.44 0.54 8.95
CA ASP A 13 12.45 -0.50 9.21
C ASP A 13 12.02 -1.81 8.54
N LEU A 14 10.74 -2.21 8.65
CA LEU A 14 10.21 -3.38 7.96
C LEU A 14 10.36 -3.27 6.44
N HIS A 15 9.92 -2.18 5.83
CA HIS A 15 10.02 -1.99 4.37
C HIS A 15 11.47 -2.04 3.89
N ASP A 16 12.39 -1.35 4.58
CA ASP A 16 13.79 -1.29 4.18
C ASP A 16 14.49 -2.65 4.34
N ASN A 17 14.20 -3.37 5.42
CA ASN A 17 14.75 -4.71 5.66
C ASN A 17 14.25 -5.73 4.61
N LEU A 18 12.98 -5.64 4.22
CA LEU A 18 12.41 -6.49 3.17
C LEU A 18 13.06 -6.19 1.82
N LEU A 19 13.19 -4.91 1.42
CA LEU A 19 13.84 -4.53 0.16
C LEU A 19 15.32 -4.90 0.10
N ALA A 20 16.02 -4.88 1.24
CA ALA A 20 17.41 -5.32 1.33
C ALA A 20 17.57 -6.84 1.25
N ASN A 21 16.48 -7.61 1.42
CA ASN A 21 16.53 -9.07 1.39
C ASN A 21 16.50 -9.61 -0.06
N PRO A 22 17.49 -10.41 -0.50
CA PRO A 22 17.53 -10.96 -1.86
C PRO A 22 16.33 -11.85 -2.23
N GLY A 23 15.66 -12.43 -1.25
CA GLY A 23 14.48 -13.27 -1.45
C GLY A 23 13.17 -12.48 -1.65
N TRP A 24 13.17 -11.17 -1.40
CA TRP A 24 11.99 -10.32 -1.54
C TRP A 24 11.82 -9.83 -2.99
N PRO A 25 10.59 -9.70 -3.53
CA PRO A 25 9.27 -10.03 -2.94
C PRO A 25 8.81 -11.49 -3.20
N ALA A 26 9.68 -12.37 -3.69
CA ALA A 26 9.30 -13.72 -4.09
C ALA A 26 9.00 -14.65 -2.90
N SER A 27 9.81 -14.59 -1.84
CA SER A 27 9.67 -15.41 -0.64
C SER A 27 8.56 -14.89 0.27
N VAL A 28 7.53 -15.71 0.46
CA VAL A 28 6.42 -15.45 1.38
C VAL A 28 6.78 -15.71 2.85
N ASP A 29 7.86 -16.47 3.10
CA ASP A 29 8.34 -16.80 4.46
C ASP A 29 8.86 -15.57 5.21
N LEU A 30 9.16 -14.49 4.47
CA LEU A 30 9.56 -13.20 5.03
C LEU A 30 8.38 -12.38 5.57
N ILE A 31 7.14 -12.80 5.31
CA ILE A 31 5.94 -12.11 5.80
C ILE A 31 5.71 -12.50 7.27
N PRO A 32 5.66 -11.53 8.21
CA PRO A 32 5.40 -11.81 9.61
C PRO A 32 4.05 -12.51 9.84
N ALA A 33 3.96 -13.35 10.86
CA ALA A 33 2.73 -14.06 11.23
C ALA A 33 1.78 -13.21 12.09
N GLU A 34 2.28 -12.18 12.78
CA GLU A 34 1.43 -11.27 13.57
C GLU A 34 0.49 -10.50 12.61
N PRO A 35 -0.84 -10.46 12.87
CA PRO A 35 -1.81 -9.97 11.90
C PRO A 35 -1.57 -8.57 11.33
N LEU A 36 -1.22 -7.59 12.16
CA LEU A 36 -0.98 -6.23 11.65
C LEU A 36 0.24 -6.21 10.73
N TRP A 37 1.36 -6.77 11.19
CA TRP A 37 2.60 -6.84 10.43
C TRP A 37 2.50 -7.71 9.18
N HIS A 38 1.68 -8.76 9.22
CA HIS A 38 1.35 -9.60 8.07
C HIS A 38 0.74 -8.77 6.95
N TRP A 39 -0.26 -7.95 7.25
CA TRP A 39 -0.94 -7.13 6.24
C TRP A 39 -0.10 -5.94 5.78
N ILE A 40 0.73 -5.36 6.65
CA ILE A 40 1.71 -4.34 6.23
C ILE A 40 2.73 -4.94 5.25
N ALA A 41 3.31 -6.10 5.57
CA ALA A 41 4.26 -6.77 4.66
C ALA A 41 3.57 -7.25 3.37
N THR A 42 2.32 -7.71 3.44
CA THR A 42 1.52 -8.10 2.26
C THR A 42 1.23 -6.90 1.37
N ASN A 43 0.86 -5.75 1.93
CA ASN A 43 0.73 -4.50 1.18
C ASN A 43 2.05 -4.14 0.49
N HIS A 44 3.17 -4.19 1.23
CA HIS A 44 4.49 -3.88 0.67
C HIS A 44 4.89 -4.83 -0.46
N ARG A 45 4.60 -6.12 -0.31
CA ARG A 45 4.87 -7.16 -1.32
C ARG A 45 4.10 -6.89 -2.61
N ASN A 46 2.80 -6.61 -2.49
CA ASN A 46 1.96 -6.33 -3.66
C ASN A 46 2.37 -5.03 -4.35
N ASN A 47 2.83 -4.02 -3.60
CA ASN A 47 3.44 -2.83 -4.19
C ASN A 47 4.72 -3.16 -4.98
N CYS A 48 5.59 -4.04 -4.47
CA CYS A 48 6.79 -4.47 -5.20
C CYS A 48 6.44 -5.21 -6.51
N LEU A 49 5.48 -6.14 -6.44
CA LEU A 49 5.04 -6.92 -7.60
C LEU A 49 4.33 -6.05 -8.63
N LEU A 50 3.46 -5.15 -8.18
CA LEU A 50 2.81 -4.15 -9.03
C LEU A 50 3.86 -3.30 -9.76
N TRP A 51 4.86 -2.78 -9.05
CA TRP A 51 5.93 -2.00 -9.64
C TRP A 51 6.68 -2.77 -10.74
N ALA A 52 7.06 -4.03 -10.45
CA ALA A 52 7.77 -4.87 -11.40
C ALA A 52 6.94 -5.14 -12.67
N GLU A 53 5.64 -5.40 -12.52
CA GLU A 53 4.76 -5.58 -13.67
C GLU A 53 4.54 -4.29 -14.47
N GLU A 54 4.48 -3.13 -13.82
CA GLU A 54 4.44 -1.84 -14.51
C GLU A 54 5.69 -1.59 -15.35
N ASP A 55 6.88 -1.91 -14.83
CA ASP A 55 8.14 -1.80 -15.59
C ASP A 55 8.14 -2.75 -16.80
N LEU A 56 7.65 -3.99 -16.63
CA LEU A 56 7.52 -4.96 -17.72
C LEU A 56 6.53 -4.49 -18.79
N ALA A 57 5.42 -3.85 -18.40
CA ALA A 57 4.40 -3.34 -19.31
C ALA A 57 4.84 -2.11 -20.13
N ARG A 58 5.92 -1.43 -19.74
CA ARG A 58 6.45 -0.26 -20.47
C ARG A 58 7.40 -0.62 -21.62
N ARG A 59 7.76 -1.90 -21.77
CA ARG A 59 8.61 -2.38 -22.87
C ARG A 59 7.88 -2.24 -24.21
N THR A 60 8.59 -1.79 -25.24
CA THR A 60 8.02 -1.52 -26.57
C THR A 60 8.30 -2.59 -27.62
N THR A 61 9.14 -3.58 -27.29
CA THR A 61 9.59 -4.63 -28.22
C THR A 61 8.94 -5.99 -27.95
N VAL A 62 8.00 -6.05 -27.02
CA VAL A 62 7.30 -7.28 -26.60
C VAL A 62 5.95 -7.40 -27.30
N SER A 63 5.36 -8.59 -27.26
CA SER A 63 4.07 -8.84 -27.89
C SER A 63 2.90 -8.19 -27.14
N ASP A 64 1.81 -7.89 -27.85
CA ASP A 64 0.55 -7.44 -27.24
C ASP A 64 0.02 -8.45 -26.19
N ALA A 65 0.25 -9.74 -26.42
CA ALA A 65 -0.12 -10.80 -25.49
C ALA A 65 0.63 -10.70 -24.16
N GLU A 66 1.91 -10.35 -24.18
CA GLU A 66 2.69 -10.10 -22.97
C GLU A 66 2.19 -8.85 -22.24
N ILE A 67 1.92 -7.76 -22.95
CA ILE A 67 1.34 -6.54 -22.37
C ILE A 67 -0.01 -6.83 -21.71
N ALA A 68 -0.88 -7.61 -22.35
CA ALA A 68 -2.16 -8.01 -21.79
C ALA A 68 -1.99 -8.92 -20.54
N LYS A 69 -0.93 -9.73 -20.47
CA LYS A 69 -0.60 -10.51 -19.26
C LYS A 69 -0.14 -9.59 -18.13
N ASN A 70 0.76 -8.65 -18.40
CA ASN A 70 1.21 -7.68 -17.41
C ASN A 70 0.03 -6.84 -16.89
N LYS A 71 -0.89 -6.39 -17.76
CA LYS A 71 -2.07 -5.62 -17.34
C LYS A 71 -2.96 -6.38 -16.36
N ARG A 72 -3.21 -7.67 -16.62
CA ARG A 72 -4.00 -8.52 -15.70
C ARG A 72 -3.30 -8.69 -14.35
N ALA A 73 -1.96 -8.83 -14.35
CA ALA A 73 -1.18 -8.91 -13.13
C ALA A 73 -1.20 -7.59 -12.34
N ILE A 74 -1.02 -6.45 -13.03
CA ILE A 74 -1.14 -5.09 -12.47
C ILE A 74 -2.49 -4.91 -11.79
N ASP A 75 -3.59 -5.30 -12.44
CA ASP A 75 -4.93 -5.19 -11.86
C ASP A 75 -5.08 -6.03 -10.59
N GLY A 76 -4.58 -7.27 -10.63
CA GLY A 76 -4.58 -8.17 -9.48
C GLY A 76 -3.77 -7.63 -8.30
N TYR A 77 -2.53 -7.19 -8.52
CA TYR A 77 -1.68 -6.65 -7.45
C TYR A 77 -2.18 -5.30 -6.93
N ASN A 78 -2.78 -4.48 -7.80
CA ASN A 78 -3.41 -3.24 -7.39
C ASN A 78 -4.64 -3.50 -6.50
N GLN A 79 -5.44 -4.52 -6.81
CA GLN A 79 -6.51 -4.93 -5.90
C GLN A 79 -5.94 -5.45 -4.57
N ALA A 80 -4.97 -6.37 -4.63
CA ALA A 80 -4.40 -6.99 -3.45
C ALA A 80 -3.69 -6.00 -2.50
N ARG A 81 -3.03 -4.95 -3.01
CA ARG A 81 -2.48 -3.89 -2.14
C ARG A 81 -3.57 -3.07 -1.45
N ASN A 82 -4.68 -2.80 -2.13
CA ASN A 82 -5.81 -2.05 -1.55
C ASN A 82 -6.52 -2.90 -0.48
N ASP A 83 -6.71 -4.19 -0.75
CA ASP A 83 -7.26 -5.13 0.24
C ASP A 83 -6.38 -5.17 1.49
N ALA A 84 -5.06 -5.28 1.32
CA ALA A 84 -4.12 -5.26 2.43
C ALA A 84 -4.17 -3.93 3.22
N THR A 85 -4.32 -2.79 2.53
CA THR A 85 -4.52 -1.48 3.15
C THR A 85 -5.78 -1.47 4.04
N GLU A 86 -6.91 -1.95 3.50
CA GLU A 86 -8.16 -2.02 4.27
C GLU A 86 -8.03 -2.96 5.48
N ARG A 87 -7.30 -4.08 5.36
CA ARG A 87 -7.04 -5.00 6.48
C ARG A 87 -6.17 -4.37 7.57
N VAL A 88 -5.18 -3.56 7.20
CA VAL A 88 -4.40 -2.76 8.17
C VAL A 88 -5.31 -1.77 8.90
N ASP A 89 -6.18 -1.07 8.18
CA ASP A 89 -7.10 -0.12 8.79
C ASP A 89 -8.11 -0.78 9.74
N GLU A 90 -8.69 -1.91 9.37
CA GLU A 90 -9.60 -2.67 10.24
C GLU A 90 -8.94 -3.04 11.57
N ILE A 91 -7.72 -3.59 11.51
CA ILE A 91 -6.96 -3.99 12.71
C ILE A 91 -6.68 -2.78 13.59
N LEU A 92 -6.23 -1.66 12.99
CA LEU A 92 -5.92 -0.45 13.74
C LEU A 92 -7.18 0.21 14.32
N LEU A 93 -8.29 0.27 13.59
CA LEU A 93 -9.54 0.84 14.08
C LEU A 93 -10.10 0.04 15.26
N ILE A 94 -10.04 -1.30 15.19
CA ILE A 94 -10.43 -2.17 16.31
C ILE A 94 -9.52 -1.91 17.51
N ALA A 95 -8.20 -1.89 17.29
CA ALA A 95 -7.22 -1.66 18.35
C ALA A 95 -7.36 -0.28 19.02
N LEU A 96 -7.80 0.74 18.27
CA LEU A 96 -8.03 2.11 18.74
C LEU A 96 -9.45 2.31 19.31
N GLY A 97 -10.34 1.33 19.19
CA GLY A 97 -11.74 1.46 19.62
C GLY A 97 -12.54 2.50 18.81
N LEU A 98 -12.20 2.67 17.53
CA LEU A 98 -12.82 3.64 16.62
C LEU A 98 -13.88 3.04 15.68
N VAL A 99 -14.06 1.72 15.74
CA VAL A 99 -15.07 0.96 14.99
C VAL A 99 -15.69 -0.11 15.88
N ASP A 100 -16.97 -0.43 15.64
CA ASP A 100 -17.60 -1.64 16.17
C ASP A 100 -16.95 -2.89 15.54
N PRO A 101 -16.36 -3.80 16.33
CA PRO A 101 -15.63 -4.95 15.81
C PRO A 101 -16.48 -5.88 14.92
N ALA A 102 -17.79 -6.01 15.19
CA ALA A 102 -18.66 -6.87 14.41
C ALA A 102 -18.95 -6.29 13.00
N SER A 103 -18.93 -4.97 12.87
CA SER A 103 -19.11 -4.26 11.59
C SER A 103 -17.82 -4.01 10.82
N ALA A 104 -16.64 -4.18 11.44
CA ALA A 104 -15.36 -3.73 10.89
C ALA A 104 -15.07 -4.30 9.49
N SER A 105 -15.40 -5.57 9.25
CA SER A 105 -15.20 -6.25 7.94
C SER A 105 -16.38 -6.11 6.97
N SER A 106 -17.38 -5.29 7.29
CA SER A 106 -18.56 -5.08 6.43
C SER A 106 -18.33 -3.98 5.38
N ASP A 107 -19.28 -3.85 4.46
CA ASP A 107 -19.35 -2.74 3.51
C ASP A 107 -19.70 -1.40 4.17
N ALA A 108 -20.20 -1.41 5.41
CA ALA A 108 -20.58 -0.21 6.16
C ALA A 108 -20.11 -0.28 7.62
N PRO A 109 -18.79 -0.14 7.88
CA PRO A 109 -18.26 -0.15 9.24
C PRO A 109 -18.86 0.95 10.11
N LEU A 110 -19.33 0.59 11.30
CA LEU A 110 -19.95 1.51 12.25
C LEU A 110 -18.88 2.15 13.12
N SER A 111 -18.68 3.46 12.96
CA SER A 111 -17.70 4.19 13.76
C SER A 111 -18.17 4.39 15.19
N THR A 112 -17.28 4.15 16.15
CA THR A 112 -17.47 4.42 17.58
C THR A 112 -16.71 5.66 18.05
N ALA A 113 -16.13 6.42 17.11
CA ALA A 113 -15.36 7.62 17.42
C ALA A 113 -16.24 8.70 18.09
N PRO A 114 -15.69 9.48 19.04
CA PRO A 114 -16.40 10.62 19.63
C PRO A 114 -16.83 11.62 18.55
N ALA A 115 -18.01 12.22 18.71
CA ALA A 115 -18.50 13.25 17.78
C ALA A 115 -17.59 14.49 17.70
N THR A 116 -16.77 14.72 18.73
CA THR A 116 -15.78 15.81 18.80
C THR A 116 -14.45 15.48 18.11
N ALA A 117 -14.21 14.21 17.75
CA ALA A 117 -12.98 13.82 17.09
C ALA A 117 -12.95 14.34 15.65
N ARG A 118 -11.86 15.00 15.26
CA ARG A 118 -11.66 15.48 13.89
C ARG A 118 -11.48 14.29 12.96
N LEU A 119 -12.30 14.22 11.91
CA LEU A 119 -12.11 13.23 10.85
C LEU A 119 -10.86 13.58 10.02
N ASN A 120 -9.99 12.59 9.84
CA ASN A 120 -8.87 12.65 8.93
C ASN A 120 -9.26 12.03 7.58
N SER A 121 -8.85 12.66 6.48
CA SER A 121 -9.17 12.18 5.12
C SER A 121 -8.38 10.93 4.75
N GLU A 122 -7.14 10.82 5.21
CA GLU A 122 -6.30 9.63 5.03
C GLU A 122 -6.46 8.69 6.22
N THR A 123 -6.44 7.39 5.93
CA THR A 123 -6.42 6.34 6.94
C THR A 123 -4.98 5.97 7.28
N ALA A 124 -4.77 5.32 8.44
CA ALA A 124 -3.43 4.88 8.82
C ALA A 124 -2.86 3.86 7.81
N GLY A 125 -3.68 2.94 7.32
CA GLY A 125 -3.35 2.01 6.25
C GLY A 125 -2.97 2.71 4.95
N SER A 126 -3.70 3.75 4.52
CA SER A 126 -3.35 4.47 3.28
C SER A 126 -2.01 5.19 3.41
N MET A 127 -1.70 5.71 4.60
CA MET A 127 -0.39 6.30 4.89
C MET A 127 0.72 5.23 4.85
N VAL A 128 0.48 4.03 5.40
CA VAL A 128 1.42 2.90 5.32
C VAL A 128 1.67 2.46 3.86
N ASP A 129 0.62 2.38 3.03
CA ASP A 129 0.74 2.08 1.59
C ASP A 129 1.62 3.12 0.88
N ARG A 130 1.38 4.41 1.16
CA ARG A 130 2.20 5.49 0.62
C ARG A 130 3.65 5.42 1.11
N MET A 131 3.89 5.02 2.37
CA MET A 131 5.24 4.81 2.90
C MET A 131 5.94 3.64 2.18
N SER A 132 5.22 2.58 1.85
CA SER A 132 5.72 1.47 1.02
C SER A 132 6.13 1.96 -0.37
N ILE A 133 5.28 2.75 -1.05
CA ILE A 133 5.61 3.34 -2.36
C ILE A 133 6.82 4.28 -2.26
N MET A 134 6.95 5.06 -1.18
CA MET A 134 8.13 5.89 -0.95
C MET A 134 9.40 5.04 -0.80
N ALA A 135 9.34 3.91 -0.09
CA ALA A 135 10.47 2.99 0.03
C ALA A 135 10.94 2.46 -1.34
N LEU A 136 10.00 2.06 -2.21
CA LEU A 136 10.32 1.62 -3.58
C LEU A 136 10.95 2.73 -4.42
N LYS A 137 10.37 3.94 -4.38
CA LYS A 137 10.93 5.10 -5.10
C LYS A 137 12.33 5.44 -4.62
N ILE A 138 12.57 5.39 -3.31
CA ILE A 138 13.88 5.65 -2.71
C ILE A 138 14.89 4.60 -3.16
N ASP A 139 14.55 3.31 -3.10
CA ASP A 139 15.42 2.22 -3.55
C ASP A 139 15.78 2.36 -5.03
N ALA A 140 14.78 2.56 -5.89
CA ALA A 140 14.98 2.78 -7.32
C ALA A 140 15.82 4.04 -7.61
N MET A 141 15.57 5.15 -6.92
CA MET A 141 16.30 6.39 -7.11
C MET A 141 17.75 6.29 -6.62
N ARG A 142 18.02 5.59 -5.51
CA ARG A 142 19.39 5.28 -5.05
C ARG A 142 20.18 4.58 -6.15
N LYS A 143 19.59 3.58 -6.81
CA LYS A 143 20.23 2.91 -7.97
C LYS A 143 20.55 3.89 -9.10
N GLN A 144 19.69 4.87 -9.37
CA GLN A 144 19.97 5.91 -10.39
C GLN A 144 21.16 6.81 -10.02
N THR A 145 21.39 7.08 -8.72
CA THR A 145 22.56 7.87 -8.28
C THR A 145 23.88 7.12 -8.46
N GLN A 146 23.83 5.78 -8.55
CA GLN A 146 24.99 4.89 -8.60
C GLN A 146 25.32 4.39 -10.02
N ARG A 147 24.54 4.82 -11.03
CA ARG A 147 24.73 4.41 -12.42
C ARG A 147 26.06 4.91 -12.98
N THR A 148 26.77 4.02 -13.66
CA THR A 148 28.05 4.29 -14.33
C THR A 148 27.89 4.51 -15.83
N ASP A 149 26.71 4.25 -16.39
CA ASP A 149 26.37 4.34 -17.82
C ASP A 149 25.71 5.69 -18.20
N VAL A 150 25.80 6.69 -17.33
CA VAL A 150 25.19 8.02 -17.47
C VAL A 150 26.20 9.12 -17.12
N ASP A 151 25.90 10.35 -17.54
CA ASP A 151 26.72 11.51 -17.21
C ASP A 151 26.55 11.99 -15.75
N ASP A 152 27.39 12.93 -15.34
CA ASP A 152 27.34 13.53 -14.01
C ASP A 152 26.07 14.35 -13.78
N ALA A 153 25.50 14.95 -14.84
CA ALA A 153 24.28 15.73 -14.75
C ALA A 153 23.07 14.86 -14.35
N HIS A 154 22.98 13.64 -14.90
CA HIS A 154 21.98 12.65 -14.51
C HIS A 154 22.15 12.22 -13.05
N ARG A 155 23.38 11.91 -12.61
CA ARG A 155 23.65 11.52 -11.21
C ARG A 155 23.28 12.64 -10.25
N ALA A 156 23.68 13.88 -10.54
CA ALA A 156 23.34 15.06 -9.74
C ALA A 156 21.82 15.30 -9.68
N SER A 157 21.13 15.21 -10.82
CA SER A 157 19.66 15.35 -10.86
C SER A 157 18.95 14.23 -10.09
N SER A 158 19.47 13.00 -10.17
CA SER A 158 18.96 11.84 -9.41
C SER A 158 19.16 12.03 -7.90
N GLN A 159 20.29 12.59 -7.47
CA GLN A 159 20.55 12.88 -6.05
C GLN A 159 19.54 13.89 -5.49
N ILE A 160 19.28 14.98 -6.21
CA ILE A 160 18.26 15.97 -5.79
C ILE A 160 16.89 15.29 -5.61
N LYS A 161 16.51 14.41 -6.54
CA LYS A 161 15.24 13.66 -6.45
C LYS A 161 15.24 12.70 -5.26
N LEU A 162 16.35 12.01 -5.00
CA LEU A 162 16.51 11.12 -3.84
C LEU A 162 16.31 11.89 -2.53
N ASP A 163 16.94 13.06 -2.38
CA ASP A 163 16.82 13.88 -1.18
C ASP A 163 15.37 14.33 -0.95
N ARG A 164 14.63 14.66 -2.01
CA ARG A 164 13.20 14.99 -1.93
C ARG A 164 12.34 13.79 -1.51
N LEU A 165 12.64 12.59 -2.02
CA LEU A 165 11.92 11.38 -1.64
C LEU A 165 12.18 11.01 -0.17
N LEU A 166 13.41 11.18 0.30
CA LEU A 166 13.76 10.97 1.71
C LEU A 166 13.00 11.93 2.62
N LEU A 167 12.94 13.22 2.28
CA LEU A 167 12.14 14.21 3.00
C LEU A 167 10.66 13.85 3.02
N GLN A 168 10.07 13.50 1.87
CA GLN A 168 8.66 13.09 1.79
C GLN A 168 8.35 11.88 2.68
N ARG A 169 9.27 10.92 2.78
CA ARG A 169 9.09 9.77 3.67
C ARG A 169 9.14 10.17 5.15
N VAL A 170 9.99 11.11 5.53
CA VAL A 170 10.05 11.66 6.90
C VAL A 170 8.77 12.42 7.24
N ASP A 171 8.29 13.28 6.34
CA ASP A 171 7.05 14.04 6.52
C ASP A 171 5.85 13.09 6.70
N LEU A 172 5.75 12.09 5.82
CA LEU A 172 4.68 11.09 5.90
C LEU A 172 4.75 10.25 7.19
N SER A 173 5.95 9.89 7.63
CA SER A 173 6.17 9.17 8.89
C SER A 173 5.69 10.00 10.09
N THR A 174 6.05 11.29 10.11
CA THR A 174 5.63 12.23 11.16
C THR A 174 4.11 12.39 11.18
N CYS A 175 3.48 12.48 10.01
CA CYS A 175 2.02 12.55 9.91
C CYS A 175 1.35 11.27 10.43
N LEU A 176 1.89 10.08 10.17
CA LEU A 176 1.33 8.81 10.64
C LEU A 176 1.37 8.72 12.17
N ASP A 177 2.54 8.98 12.76
CA ASP A 177 2.71 9.00 14.21
C ASP A 177 1.79 10.04 14.86
N GLY A 178 1.69 11.23 14.26
CA GLY A 178 0.78 12.30 14.70
C GLY A 178 -0.69 11.87 14.68
N LEU A 179 -1.17 11.29 13.57
CA LEU A 179 -2.54 10.80 13.44
C LEU A 179 -2.86 9.75 14.51
N LEU A 180 -1.99 8.75 14.68
CA LEU A 180 -2.20 7.68 15.65
C LEU A 180 -2.22 8.21 17.08
N ALA A 181 -1.32 9.15 17.42
CA ALA A 181 -1.32 9.81 18.73
C ALA A 181 -2.60 10.63 18.98
N GLU A 182 -3.11 11.35 17.97
CA GLU A 182 -4.38 12.08 18.09
C GLU A 182 -5.59 11.14 18.21
N CYS A 183 -5.58 10.00 17.53
CA CYS A 183 -6.59 8.95 17.66
C CYS A 183 -6.63 8.39 19.09
N VAL A 184 -5.47 8.04 19.65
CA VAL A 184 -5.36 7.57 21.05
C VAL A 184 -5.88 8.61 22.03
N ALA A 185 -5.66 9.90 21.75
CA ALA A 185 -6.15 10.98 22.58
C ALA A 185 -7.63 11.37 22.33
N GLY A 186 -8.33 10.66 21.43
CA GLY A 186 -9.72 10.96 21.07
C GLY A 186 -9.92 12.29 20.34
N ARG A 187 -8.85 12.90 19.82
CA ARG A 187 -8.88 14.19 19.11
C ARG A 187 -9.04 14.03 17.60
N ALA A 188 -8.60 12.91 17.04
CA ALA A 188 -8.79 12.58 15.64
C ALA A 188 -9.39 11.18 15.48
N CYS A 189 -9.94 10.92 14.30
CA CYS A 189 -10.34 9.59 13.86
C CYS A 189 -10.16 9.46 12.36
N PHE A 190 -10.16 8.23 11.86
CA PHE A 190 -10.28 7.91 10.44
C PHE A 190 -11.34 6.83 10.26
N LYS A 191 -11.80 6.63 9.03
CA LYS A 191 -12.84 5.64 8.69
C LYS A 191 -12.39 4.82 7.49
N VAL A 192 -12.74 3.54 7.49
CA VAL A 192 -12.61 2.70 6.30
C VAL A 192 -13.82 2.95 5.39
N TYR A 193 -13.53 3.36 4.17
CA TYR A 193 -14.48 3.31 3.07
C TYR A 193 -13.98 2.25 2.10
N ARG A 194 -14.79 1.21 1.87
CA ARG A 194 -14.47 0.19 0.88
C ARG A 194 -14.27 0.86 -0.47
N GLN A 195 -13.29 0.39 -1.22
CA GLN A 195 -12.96 0.99 -2.51
C GLN A 195 -14.11 0.91 -3.54
N PHE A 196 -15.07 -0.01 -3.35
CA PHE A 196 -16.25 -0.22 -4.21
C PHE A 196 -15.93 -0.19 -5.72
N LYS A 197 -14.75 -0.70 -6.10
CA LYS A 197 -14.31 -0.74 -7.50
C LYS A 197 -15.12 -1.81 -8.23
N MET A 198 -16.24 -1.39 -8.82
CA MET A 198 -17.18 -2.27 -9.52
C MET A 198 -16.49 -3.21 -10.52
N TYR A 199 -15.52 -2.71 -11.29
CA TYR A 199 -14.85 -3.49 -12.34
C TYR A 199 -13.94 -4.62 -11.82
N ASN A 200 -13.60 -4.63 -10.53
CA ASN A 200 -12.80 -5.71 -9.91
C ASN A 200 -13.66 -6.93 -9.56
N ASP A 201 -14.99 -6.78 -9.55
CA ASP A 201 -15.93 -7.89 -9.48
C ASP A 201 -16.56 -8.08 -10.85
N ALA A 202 -16.27 -9.23 -11.46
CA ALA A 202 -16.76 -9.57 -12.79
C ALA A 202 -18.30 -9.52 -12.91
N ARG A 203 -19.04 -9.60 -11.80
CA ARG A 203 -20.51 -9.48 -11.79
C ARG A 203 -20.99 -8.06 -12.05
N PHE A 204 -20.20 -7.04 -11.70
CA PHE A 204 -20.53 -5.63 -11.92
C PHE A 204 -19.91 -5.08 -13.21
N ASN A 205 -19.15 -5.88 -13.97
CA ASN A 205 -18.59 -5.48 -15.26
C ASN A 205 -19.49 -5.96 -16.42
N PRO A 206 -20.21 -5.07 -17.14
CA PRO A 206 -21.13 -5.47 -18.19
C PRO A 206 -20.48 -6.27 -19.33
N ALA A 207 -19.22 -5.96 -19.67
CA ALA A 207 -18.49 -6.67 -20.73
C ALA A 207 -18.17 -8.12 -20.30
N LEU A 208 -17.66 -8.32 -19.09
CA LEU A 208 -17.36 -9.67 -18.57
C LEU A 208 -18.64 -10.49 -18.35
N VAL A 209 -19.74 -9.85 -17.95
CA VAL A 209 -21.05 -10.50 -17.88
C VAL A 209 -21.49 -10.97 -19.27
N ALA A 210 -21.37 -10.12 -20.30
CA ALA A 210 -21.74 -10.47 -21.67
C ALA A 210 -20.87 -11.61 -22.24
N GLU A 211 -19.56 -11.58 -22.04
CA GLU A 211 -18.64 -12.65 -22.43
C GLU A 211 -19.03 -14.00 -21.81
N ARG A 212 -19.35 -14.01 -20.50
CA ARG A 212 -19.77 -15.22 -19.79
C ARG A 212 -21.10 -15.76 -20.29
N LEU A 213 -22.04 -14.89 -20.68
CA LEU A 213 -23.32 -15.31 -21.25
C LEU A 213 -23.13 -15.90 -22.65
N ALA A 214 -22.30 -15.28 -23.49
CA ALA A 214 -21.97 -15.78 -24.83
C ALA A 214 -21.26 -17.14 -24.79
N ALA A 215 -20.40 -17.39 -23.80
CA ALA A 215 -19.71 -18.68 -23.63
C ALA A 215 -20.62 -19.84 -23.17
N ARG A 216 -21.87 -19.57 -22.79
CA ARG A 216 -22.85 -20.57 -22.30
C ARG A 216 -23.93 -20.92 -23.34
N GLY A 217 -24.04 -20.16 -24.42
CA GLY A 217 -24.97 -20.39 -25.53
C GLY A 217 -24.26 -21.02 -26.72
#